data_AF-A0A6G3DB77-F1
#
_entry.id   AF-A0A6G3DB77-F1
#
_cell.length_a   1.000
_cell.length_b   1.000
_cell.length_c   1.000
_cell.angle_alpha   90.00
_cell.angle_beta   90.00
_cell.angle_gamma   90.00
#
_symmetry.space_group_name_H-M   'P 1'
#
loop_
_entity.id
_entity.type
_entity.pdbx_description
1 polymer ?
#
loop_
_entity_poly.entity_id
_entity_poly.type
_entity_poly.pdbx_seq_one_letter_code
_entity_poly.pdbx_strand_id
1 'polypeptide(L)'
;DPDVPGLRAALDAAGIAAAGPEALGARVAVVPASLVKGLEYDHVVAVEPAAIAAAEGPGGRGLHRLYVVLTRAVSRLDVVHARPLPF
;
A
#
# COMPACT_ATOMS: atom_id res chain seq x y z
N ASP A 1 -7.16 -7.24 -0.45
CA ASP A 1 -6.94 -5.79 -0.66
C ASP A 1 -7.95 -5.27 -1.68
N PRO A 2 -9.17 -4.93 -1.26
CA PRO A 2 -10.24 -4.55 -2.18
C PRO A 2 -10.02 -3.20 -2.87
N ASP A 3 -9.14 -2.35 -2.33
CA ASP A 3 -8.92 -0.98 -2.83
C ASP A 3 -7.98 -0.92 -4.05
N VAL A 4 -7.25 -2.01 -4.34
CA VAL A 4 -6.24 -2.03 -5.40
C VAL A 4 -6.81 -1.70 -6.80
N PRO A 5 -7.95 -2.27 -7.25
CA PRO A 5 -8.52 -1.91 -8.54
C PRO A 5 -8.90 -0.43 -8.64
N GLY A 6 -9.47 0.14 -7.57
CA GLY A 6 -9.84 1.55 -7.52
C GLY A 6 -8.61 2.47 -7.58
N LEU A 7 -7.54 2.13 -6.86
CA LEU A 7 -6.28 2.87 -6.91
C LEU A 7 -5.65 2.82 -8.30
N ARG A 8 -5.64 1.67 -8.96
CA ARG A 8 -5.12 1.54 -10.34
C ARG A 8 -5.92 2.41 -11.32
N ALA A 9 -7.24 2.36 -11.25
CA ALA A 9 -8.10 3.19 -12.09
C ALA A 9 -7.86 4.70 -11.86
N ALA A 10 -7.66 5.12 -10.62
CA ALA A 10 -7.36 6.52 -10.29
C ALA A 10 -5.99 6.97 -10.84
N LEU A 11 -4.97 6.11 -10.74
CA LEU A 11 -3.64 6.37 -11.32
C LEU A 11 -3.69 6.45 -12.84
N ASP A 12 -4.41 5.52 -13.48
CA ASP A 12 -4.60 5.50 -14.94
C ASP A 12 -5.33 6.77 -15.42
N ALA A 13 -6.39 7.19 -14.72
CA ALA A 13 -7.11 8.44 -15.02
C ALA A 13 -6.22 9.69 -14.85
N ALA A 14 -5.22 9.64 -13.98
CA ALA A 14 -4.21 10.68 -13.80
C ALA A 14 -3.04 10.57 -14.80
N GLY A 15 -3.05 9.60 -15.72
CA GLY A 15 -1.96 9.36 -16.68
C GLY A 15 -0.69 8.76 -16.06
N ILE A 16 -0.80 8.15 -14.88
CA ILE A 16 0.31 7.51 -14.18
C ILE A 16 0.27 6.01 -14.44
N ALA A 17 1.14 5.54 -15.34
CA ALA A 17 1.27 4.12 -15.61
C ALA A 17 1.76 3.35 -14.37
N ALA A 18 0.91 2.46 -13.86
CA ALA A 18 1.20 1.62 -12.70
C ALA A 18 1.20 0.13 -13.07
N ALA A 19 2.19 -0.60 -12.58
CA ALA A 19 2.32 -2.05 -12.79
C ALA A 19 2.17 -2.83 -11.48
N GLY A 20 2.19 -4.17 -11.56
CA GLY A 20 2.34 -5.02 -10.38
C GLY A 20 3.81 -5.14 -9.95
N PRO A 21 4.10 -5.71 -8.77
CA PRO A 21 5.47 -5.87 -8.26
C PRO A 21 6.37 -6.75 -9.15
N GLU A 22 5.80 -7.59 -10.01
CA GLU A 22 6.50 -8.45 -10.95
C GLU A 22 7.12 -7.70 -12.15
N ALA A 23 6.64 -6.49 -12.45
CA ALA A 23 7.10 -5.69 -13.58
C ALA A 23 8.33 -4.84 -13.18
N LEU A 24 9.51 -5.47 -13.19
CA LEU A 24 10.77 -4.82 -12.86
C LEU A 24 11.02 -3.61 -13.77
N GLY A 25 11.43 -2.48 -13.16
CA GLY A 25 11.70 -1.22 -13.88
C GLY A 25 10.48 -0.32 -14.08
N ALA A 26 9.26 -0.75 -13.71
CA ALA A 26 8.12 0.16 -13.65
C ALA A 26 8.37 1.29 -12.64
N ARG A 27 8.05 2.53 -13.01
CA ARG A 27 8.22 3.68 -12.12
C ARG A 27 7.32 3.59 -10.89
N VAL A 28 6.10 3.08 -11.05
CA VAL A 28 5.11 2.91 -9.99
C VAL A 28 4.63 1.47 -9.98
N ALA A 29 4.75 0.81 -8.84
CA ALA A 29 4.15 -0.49 -8.57
C ALA A 29 3.01 -0.33 -7.58
N VAL A 30 1.84 -0.87 -7.90
CA VAL A 30 0.72 -1.00 -6.95
C VAL A 30 0.74 -2.41 -6.39
N VAL A 31 1.02 -2.51 -5.10
CA VAL A 31 1.19 -3.78 -4.40
C VAL A 31 0.09 -3.94 -3.35
N PRO A 32 -0.69 -5.04 -3.35
CA PRO A 32 -1.59 -5.37 -2.25
C PRO A 32 -0.82 -5.46 -0.92
N ALA A 33 -1.36 -4.91 0.17
CA ALA A 33 -0.70 -4.95 1.48
C ALA A 33 -0.47 -6.39 1.97
N SER A 34 -1.32 -7.34 1.55
CA SER A 34 -1.14 -8.77 1.83
C SER A 34 0.08 -9.40 1.15
N LEU A 35 0.63 -8.80 0.10
CA LEU A 35 1.74 -9.35 -0.71
C LEU A 35 3.06 -8.58 -0.56
N VAL A 36 3.09 -7.49 0.19
CA VAL A 36 4.27 -6.60 0.25
C VAL A 36 5.40 -7.13 1.14
N LYS A 37 5.16 -8.19 1.90
CA LYS A 37 6.17 -8.77 2.80
C LYS A 37 7.38 -9.28 1.99
N GLY A 38 8.57 -8.86 2.40
CA GLY A 38 9.83 -9.23 1.74
C GLY A 38 10.18 -8.39 0.52
N LEU A 39 9.33 -7.43 0.15
CA LEU A 39 9.64 -6.40 -0.83
C LEU A 39 10.11 -5.14 -0.11
N GLU A 40 11.00 -4.38 -0.73
CA GLU A 40 11.46 -3.10 -0.22
C GLU A 40 11.55 -2.11 -1.39
N TYR A 41 11.23 -0.86 -1.11
CA TYR A 41 11.22 0.21 -2.09
C TYR A 41 11.86 1.46 -1.49
N ASP A 42 12.59 2.21 -2.30
CA ASP A 42 13.16 3.49 -1.85
C ASP A 42 12.07 4.44 -1.37
N HIS A 43 10.94 4.48 -2.07
CA HIS A 43 9.80 5.33 -1.75
C HIS A 43 8.51 4.51 -1.73
N VAL A 44 7.80 4.56 -0.60
CA VAL A 44 6.48 3.93 -0.44
C VAL A 44 5.42 5.00 -0.17
N VAL A 45 4.27 4.85 -0.82
CA VAL A 45 3.05 5.58 -0.50
C VAL A 45 2.07 4.60 0.13
N ALA A 46 1.83 4.72 1.44
CA ALA A 46 0.86 3.89 2.15
C ALA A 46 -0.53 4.53 2.05
N VAL A 47 -1.42 3.88 1.29
CA VAL A 47 -2.78 4.37 1.04
C VAL A 47 -3.75 3.75 2.03
N GLU A 48 -4.58 4.58 2.66
CA GLU A 48 -5.64 4.19 3.59
C GLU A 48 -5.21 3.21 4.71
N PRO A 49 -4.23 3.57 5.59
CA PRO A 49 -3.75 2.69 6.67
C PRO A 49 -4.84 2.08 7.56
N ALA A 50 -5.92 2.82 7.82
CA ALA A 50 -7.04 2.33 8.60
C ALA A 50 -7.78 1.15 7.92
N ALA A 51 -7.74 1.02 6.59
CA ALA A 51 -8.35 -0.11 5.87
C ALA A 51 -7.45 -1.33 6.00
N ILE A 52 -6.15 -1.13 5.86
CA ILE A 52 -5.14 -2.18 6.05
C ILE A 52 -5.24 -2.76 7.47
N ALA A 53 -5.33 -1.90 8.48
CA ALA A 53 -5.49 -2.30 9.87
C ALA A 53 -6.81 -3.04 10.14
N ALA A 54 -7.91 -2.65 9.49
CA ALA A 54 -9.22 -3.25 9.67
C ALA A 54 -9.46 -4.52 8.83
N ALA A 55 -8.61 -4.79 7.82
CA ALA A 55 -8.84 -5.84 6.81
C ALA A 55 -8.95 -7.27 7.39
N GLU A 56 -8.39 -7.51 8.58
CA GLU A 56 -8.46 -8.82 9.25
C GLU A 56 -9.51 -8.89 10.37
N GLY A 57 -10.30 -7.82 10.58
CA GLY A 57 -11.33 -7.76 11.61
C GLY A 57 -10.79 -7.65 13.06
N PRO A 58 -11.69 -7.59 14.06
CA PRO A 58 -11.32 -7.48 15.47
C PRO A 58 -10.49 -8.68 15.95
N GLY A 59 -9.38 -8.43 16.64
CA GLY A 59 -8.45 -9.47 17.11
C GLY A 59 -7.55 -10.08 16.03
N GLY A 60 -7.71 -9.67 14.77
CA GLY A 60 -6.82 -10.03 13.66
C GLY A 60 -5.45 -9.34 13.76
N ARG A 61 -4.52 -9.71 12.86
CA ARG A 61 -3.16 -9.15 12.80
C ARG A 61 -3.06 -7.97 11.84
N GLY A 62 -4.15 -7.21 11.65
CA GLY A 62 -4.19 -6.07 10.73
C GLY A 62 -3.16 -4.98 11.07
N LEU A 63 -2.93 -4.69 12.35
CA LEU A 63 -1.85 -3.77 12.76
C LEU A 63 -0.45 -4.32 12.45
N HIS A 64 -0.24 -5.64 12.51
CA HIS A 64 1.02 -6.25 12.06
C HIS A 64 1.19 -6.07 10.56
N ARG A 65 0.14 -6.30 9.76
CA ARG A 65 0.17 -6.06 8.31
C ARG A 65 0.49 -4.59 8.00
N LEU A 66 -0.14 -3.67 8.72
CA LEU A 66 0.15 -2.25 8.57
C LEU A 66 1.60 -1.94 8.93
N TYR A 67 2.12 -2.49 10.02
CA TYR A 67 3.54 -2.36 10.37
C TYR A 67 4.47 -2.87 9.25
N VAL A 68 4.14 -4.02 8.64
CA VAL A 68 4.89 -4.52 7.48
C VAL A 68 4.87 -3.49 6.34
N VAL A 69 3.72 -2.93 5.98
CA VAL A 69 3.59 -1.90 4.93
C VAL A 69 4.43 -0.66 5.24
N LEU A 70 4.32 -0.12 6.46
CA LEU A 70 5.01 1.11 6.86
C LEU A 70 6.55 0.94 6.89
N THR A 71 7.03 -0.30 7.03
CA THR A 71 8.47 -0.62 7.06
C THR A 71 9.03 -1.07 5.72
N ARG A 72 8.28 -0.98 4.61
CA ARG A 72 8.81 -1.30 3.27
C ARG A 72 9.56 -0.12 2.63
N ALA A 73 9.42 1.07 3.20
CA ALA A 73 10.14 2.27 2.78
C ALA A 73 11.59 2.22 3.29
N VAL A 74 12.55 2.27 2.37
CA VAL A 74 13.98 2.38 2.70
C VAL A 74 14.36 3.83 2.94
N SER A 75 13.90 4.74 2.07
CA SER A 75 14.32 6.15 2.10
C SER A 75 13.18 7.12 2.43
N ARG A 76 11.97 6.89 1.90
CA ARG A 76 10.84 7.80 2.07
C ARG A 76 9.51 7.06 2.21
N LEU A 77 8.70 7.51 3.16
CA LEU A 77 7.33 7.06 3.36
C LEU A 77 6.40 8.28 3.31
N ASP A 78 5.42 8.25 2.42
CA ASP A 78 4.27 9.16 2.47
C ASP A 78 3.00 8.36 2.81
N VAL A 79 2.11 8.94 3.60
CA VAL A 79 0.86 8.32 4.01
C VAL A 79 -0.31 9.13 3.46
N VAL A 80 -1.20 8.49 2.71
CA VAL A 80 -2.40 9.12 2.15
C VAL A 80 -3.61 8.48 2.79
N HIS A 81 -4.45 9.28 3.45
CA HIS A 81 -5.60 8.79 4.18
C HIS A 81 -6.73 9.83 4.24
N ALA A 82 -7.97 9.37 4.11
CA ALA A 82 -9.19 10.12 4.35
C ALA A 82 -9.78 9.79 5.73
N ARG A 83 -9.60 8.56 6.21
CA ARG A 83 -9.99 8.16 7.58
C ARG A 83 -8.90 8.50 8.59
N PRO A 84 -9.24 8.71 9.88
CA PRO A 84 -8.23 8.90 10.93
C PRO A 84 -7.20 7.76 10.94
N LEU A 85 -5.95 8.10 11.25
CA LEU A 85 -4.88 7.10 11.37
C LEU A 85 -5.11 6.20 12.58
N PRO A 86 -4.74 4.91 12.49
CA PRO A 86 -4.94 3.95 13.58
C PRO A 86 -3.80 3.98 14.63
N PHE A 87 -3.05 5.08 14.73
CA PHE A 87 -1.93 5.29 15.66
C PHE A 87 -1.76 6.78 16.01
#